data_AF-X0VBZ4-F1
#
_entry.id   AF-X0VBZ4-F1
#
_cell.length_a   1.000
_cell.length_b   1.000
_cell.length_c   1.000
_cell.angle_alpha   90.00
_cell.angle_beta   90.00
_cell.angle_gamma   90.00
#
_symmetry.space_group_name_H-M   'P 1'
#
loop_
_entity.id
_entity.type
_entity.pdbx_description
1 polymer ?
#
loop_
_entity_poly.entity_id
_entity_poly.type
_entity_poly.pdbx_seq_one_letter_code
_entity_poly.pdbx_strand_id
1 'polypeptide(L)'
;MSAKETLRSVRLLIVVLLLLGTATGKTIYVDDSAGGADDGTSWADAYVYLQDALYEAESGDEIRIAQGTYWPDLGGGNMPGNQHAKFQLMNGAELYGGFPSGGTWNERDPDTYESILSGDIGTPGDASDNSYHVVAASACADGTILNGFVITGGNASQAPKNRGGGIYIVDSG
;
A
#
# COMPACT_ATOMS: atom_id res chain seq x y z
N MET A 1 65.77 -21.81 27.60
CA MET A 1 65.79 -20.38 27.22
C MET A 1 65.70 -20.32 25.70
N SER A 2 64.52 -20.05 25.13
CA SER A 2 63.94 -18.71 24.84
C SER A 2 64.45 -18.21 23.48
N ALA A 3 63.68 -17.64 22.55
CA ALA A 3 62.45 -16.84 22.60
C ALA A 3 61.61 -17.13 21.32
N LYS A 4 60.28 -17.25 21.38
CA LYS A 4 59.32 -16.17 21.08
C LYS A 4 59.57 -15.47 19.72
N GLU A 5 58.51 -15.50 18.88
CA GLU A 5 58.19 -14.62 17.73
C GLU A 5 58.78 -15.03 16.37
N THR A 6 57.97 -15.44 15.37
CA THR A 6 57.19 -14.50 14.52
C THR A 6 56.07 -15.28 13.81
N LEU A 7 54.82 -15.11 14.22
CA LEU A 7 53.84 -14.20 13.60
C LEU A 7 53.54 -14.47 12.11
N ARG A 8 52.35 -15.07 11.89
CA ARG A 8 51.31 -14.65 10.93
C ARG A 8 51.72 -14.50 9.46
N SER A 9 51.09 -15.29 8.58
CA SER A 9 50.17 -14.76 7.55
C SER A 9 49.56 -15.89 6.70
N VAL A 10 48.47 -16.46 7.19
CA VAL A 10 47.43 -17.02 6.32
C VAL A 10 46.71 -15.80 5.74
N ARG A 11 46.79 -15.57 4.43
CA ARG A 11 45.91 -14.64 3.72
C ARG A 11 45.21 -15.39 2.61
N LEU A 12 44.22 -16.18 3.01
CA LEU A 12 43.14 -16.60 2.12
C LEU A 12 42.27 -15.35 1.88
N LEU A 13 42.47 -14.69 0.74
CA LEU A 13 41.62 -13.59 0.31
C LEU A 13 40.32 -14.18 -0.27
N ILE A 14 39.34 -14.47 0.59
CA ILE A 14 37.96 -14.67 0.15
C ILE A 14 37.39 -13.26 -0.10
N VAL A 15 37.38 -12.84 -1.36
CA VAL A 15 36.54 -11.72 -1.79
C VAL A 15 35.11 -12.26 -1.89
N VAL A 16 34.34 -12.17 -0.81
CA VAL A 16 32.87 -12.27 -0.91
C VAL A 16 32.41 -10.95 -1.49
N LEU A 17 32.18 -10.91 -2.80
CA LEU A 17 31.45 -9.81 -3.42
C LEU A 17 29.98 -10.00 -3.03
N LEU A 18 29.58 -9.42 -1.89
CA LEU A 18 28.18 -9.20 -1.57
C LEU A 18 27.62 -8.27 -2.64
N LEU A 19 26.97 -8.85 -3.65
CA LEU A 19 26.00 -8.14 -4.46
C LEU A 19 24.90 -7.72 -3.50
N LEU A 20 25.03 -6.52 -2.93
CA LEU A 20 23.89 -5.78 -2.42
C LEU A 20 23.03 -5.47 -3.65
N GLY A 21 22.21 -6.42 -4.06
CA GLY A 21 21.13 -6.15 -4.98
C GLY A 21 20.26 -5.11 -4.28
N THR A 22 20.33 -3.86 -4.72
CA THR A 22 19.30 -2.90 -4.39
C THR A 22 18.02 -3.49 -4.98
N ALA A 23 17.15 -4.03 -4.14
CA ALA A 23 15.79 -4.34 -4.55
C ALA A 23 15.17 -3.01 -4.95
N THR A 24 15.14 -2.75 -6.26
CA THR A 24 14.27 -1.72 -6.83
C THR A 24 12.86 -2.27 -6.66
N GLY A 25 11.99 -1.56 -5.95
CA GLY A 25 10.61 -1.98 -5.82
C GLY A 25 9.94 -2.13 -7.19
N LYS A 26 8.91 -2.96 -7.23
CA LYS A 26 8.10 -3.18 -8.43
C LYS A 26 6.98 -2.14 -8.51
N THR A 27 6.45 -1.93 -9.71
CA THR A 27 5.20 -1.20 -9.89
C THR A 27 4.04 -2.17 -9.88
N ILE A 28 3.03 -1.89 -9.06
CA ILE A 28 1.77 -2.65 -8.96
C ILE A 28 0.65 -1.76 -9.49
N TYR A 29 -0.23 -2.29 -10.34
CA TYR A 29 -1.34 -1.56 -10.93
C TYR A 29 -2.68 -1.98 -10.33
N VAL A 30 -3.56 -1.01 -10.12
CA VAL A 30 -4.92 -1.21 -9.59
C VAL A 30 -5.92 -0.43 -10.44
N ASP A 31 -6.92 -1.10 -10.96
CA ASP A 31 -7.99 -0.52 -11.79
C ASP A 31 -9.27 -1.33 -11.58
N ASP A 32 -10.32 -0.69 -11.05
CA ASP A 32 -11.60 -1.36 -10.74
C ASP A 32 -12.35 -1.85 -12.00
N SER A 33 -11.89 -1.41 -13.17
CA SER A 33 -12.42 -1.78 -14.48
C SER A 33 -11.55 -2.77 -15.24
N ALA A 34 -10.42 -3.21 -14.67
CA ALA A 34 -9.56 -4.22 -15.31
C ALA A 34 -10.28 -5.56 -15.50
N GLY A 35 -9.93 -6.25 -16.59
CA GLY A 35 -10.53 -7.54 -16.96
C GLY A 35 -9.52 -8.62 -17.34
N GLY A 36 -8.23 -8.37 -17.10
CA GLY A 36 -7.15 -9.30 -17.41
C GLY A 36 -6.90 -10.33 -16.31
N ALA A 37 -5.63 -10.63 -16.05
CA ALA A 37 -5.22 -11.70 -15.16
C ALA A 37 -5.38 -11.41 -13.66
N ASP A 38 -5.66 -10.15 -13.27
CA ASP A 38 -5.80 -9.72 -11.87
C ASP A 38 -4.54 -10.03 -11.04
N ASP A 39 -3.36 -9.68 -11.58
CA ASP A 39 -2.04 -9.94 -11.00
C ASP A 39 -1.20 -8.68 -10.73
N GLY A 40 -1.74 -7.51 -11.08
CA GLY A 40 -1.12 -6.21 -10.82
C GLY A 40 0.12 -5.91 -11.65
N THR A 41 0.48 -6.73 -12.64
CA THR A 41 1.75 -6.58 -13.39
C THR A 41 1.68 -5.53 -14.50
N SER A 42 0.48 -5.17 -14.94
CA SER A 42 0.22 -4.16 -15.96
C SER A 42 -1.16 -3.52 -15.75
N TRP A 43 -1.49 -2.45 -16.46
CA TRP A 43 -2.86 -1.92 -16.45
C TRP A 43 -3.90 -2.91 -16.99
N ALA A 44 -3.54 -3.75 -17.97
CA ALA A 44 -4.45 -4.74 -18.52
C ALA A 44 -4.76 -5.85 -17.50
N ASP A 45 -3.75 -6.21 -16.70
CA ASP A 45 -3.80 -7.27 -15.70
C ASP A 45 -3.84 -6.70 -14.27
N ALA A 46 -4.28 -5.44 -14.13
CA ALA A 46 -4.29 -4.75 -12.85
C ALA A 46 -5.19 -5.45 -11.84
N TYR A 47 -4.87 -5.29 -10.55
CA TYR A 47 -5.77 -5.74 -9.50
C TYR A 47 -7.08 -4.95 -9.54
N VAL A 48 -8.21 -5.64 -9.46
CA VAL A 48 -9.53 -5.01 -9.38
C VAL A 48 -9.75 -4.38 -8.00
N TYR A 49 -9.22 -5.03 -6.94
CA TYR A 49 -9.34 -4.54 -5.57
C TYR A 49 -8.00 -4.06 -5.02
N LEU A 50 -7.98 -2.83 -4.46
CA LEU A 50 -6.78 -2.26 -3.85
C LEU A 50 -6.22 -3.09 -2.68
N GLN A 51 -7.06 -3.85 -1.98
CA GLN A 51 -6.60 -4.73 -0.90
C GLN A 51 -5.66 -5.84 -1.39
N ASP A 52 -5.87 -6.36 -2.60
CA ASP A 52 -5.00 -7.41 -3.16
C ASP A 52 -3.61 -6.84 -3.50
N ALA A 53 -3.56 -5.64 -4.07
CA ALA A 53 -2.31 -4.92 -4.29
C ALA A 53 -1.57 -4.58 -2.98
N LEU A 54 -2.29 -4.15 -1.94
CA LEU A 54 -1.72 -3.86 -0.62
C LEU A 54 -1.19 -5.12 0.07
N TYR A 55 -1.81 -6.27 -0.18
CA TYR A 55 -1.35 -7.55 0.37
C TYR A 55 -0.04 -8.02 -0.29
N GLU A 56 0.15 -7.74 -1.58
CA GLU A 56 1.33 -8.16 -2.36
C GLU A 56 2.49 -7.14 -2.37
N ALA A 57 2.23 -5.91 -1.89
CA ALA A 57 3.21 -4.84 -1.86
C ALA A 57 4.27 -5.07 -0.77
N GLU A 58 5.52 -4.73 -1.09
CA GLU A 58 6.65 -4.71 -0.17
C GLU A 58 7.21 -3.28 -0.03
N SER A 59 8.09 -3.07 0.95
CA SER A 59 8.79 -1.79 1.09
C SER A 59 9.59 -1.47 -0.17
N GLY A 60 9.41 -0.25 -0.69
CA GLY A 60 10.03 0.24 -1.92
C GLY A 60 9.14 0.11 -3.15
N ASP A 61 8.02 -0.62 -3.06
CA ASP A 61 7.07 -0.77 -4.18
C ASP A 61 6.25 0.49 -4.41
N GLU A 62 5.87 0.69 -5.67
CA GLU A 62 5.00 1.76 -6.11
C GLU A 62 3.66 1.17 -6.59
N ILE A 63 2.56 1.55 -5.96
CA ILE A 63 1.21 1.17 -6.36
C ILE A 63 0.58 2.35 -7.11
N ARG A 64 0.18 2.12 -8.36
CA ARG A 64 -0.54 3.08 -9.21
C ARG A 64 -2.00 2.69 -9.29
N ILE A 65 -2.87 3.61 -8.92
CA ILE A 65 -4.32 3.38 -8.81
C ILE A 65 -5.02 4.27 -9.85
N ALA A 66 -5.82 3.66 -10.71
CA ALA A 66 -6.66 4.37 -11.66
C ALA A 66 -7.78 5.16 -10.95
N GLN A 67 -8.42 6.05 -11.69
CA GLN A 67 -9.69 6.64 -11.28
C GLN A 67 -10.71 5.54 -10.96
N GLY A 68 -11.57 5.78 -9.99
CA GLY A 68 -12.51 4.77 -9.53
C GLY A 68 -12.82 4.91 -8.05
N THR A 69 -13.69 4.05 -7.54
CA THR A 69 -13.98 3.98 -6.11
C THR A 69 -13.56 2.63 -5.57
N TYR A 70 -12.79 2.66 -4.49
CA TYR A 70 -12.23 1.48 -3.85
C TYR A 70 -12.73 1.38 -2.42
N TRP A 71 -13.26 0.21 -2.09
CA TRP A 71 -13.79 -0.09 -0.76
C TRP A 71 -12.87 -1.06 -0.02
N PRO A 72 -12.59 -0.81 1.27
CA PRO A 72 -11.61 -1.61 2.00
C PRO A 72 -12.12 -3.02 2.37
N ASP A 73 -13.43 -3.28 2.28
CA ASP A 73 -14.05 -4.57 2.58
C ASP A 73 -14.10 -5.54 1.38
N LEU A 74 -13.56 -5.13 0.23
CA LEU A 74 -13.43 -5.94 -0.98
C LEU A 74 -11.97 -6.32 -1.24
N GLY A 75 -11.73 -7.55 -1.68
CA GLY A 75 -10.39 -8.11 -1.90
C GLY A 75 -9.65 -8.48 -0.60
N GLY A 76 -8.45 -9.04 -0.72
CA GLY A 76 -7.55 -9.38 0.39
C GLY A 76 -8.12 -10.36 1.41
N GLY A 77 -9.13 -11.15 1.01
CA GLY A 77 -9.86 -12.05 1.90
C GLY A 77 -10.80 -11.36 2.90
N ASN A 78 -11.09 -10.07 2.72
CA ASN A 78 -12.07 -9.37 3.55
C ASN A 78 -13.49 -9.90 3.32
N MET A 79 -14.30 -9.82 4.37
CA MET A 79 -15.74 -10.10 4.30
C MET A 79 -16.48 -8.78 4.02
N PRO A 80 -17.32 -8.71 2.97
CA PRO A 80 -18.14 -7.53 2.70
C PRO A 80 -19.00 -7.12 3.91
N GLY A 81 -19.10 -5.82 4.16
CA GLY A 81 -19.80 -5.22 5.30
C GLY A 81 -19.02 -5.23 6.62
N ASN A 82 -17.76 -5.65 6.63
CA ASN A 82 -16.94 -5.59 7.85
C ASN A 82 -16.45 -4.15 8.12
N GLN A 83 -17.04 -3.48 9.10
CA GLN A 83 -16.66 -2.12 9.54
C GLN A 83 -15.20 -1.95 10.00
N HIS A 84 -14.50 -3.06 10.28
CA HIS A 84 -13.07 -3.02 10.65
C HIS A 84 -12.14 -3.03 9.45
N ALA A 85 -12.68 -3.26 8.26
CA ALA A 85 -11.94 -3.21 7.02
C ALA A 85 -11.45 -1.78 6.77
N LYS A 86 -10.16 -1.69 6.43
CA LYS A 86 -9.44 -0.45 6.18
C LYS A 86 -8.31 -0.73 5.20
N PHE A 87 -7.89 0.28 4.43
CA PHE A 87 -6.66 0.24 3.67
C PHE A 87 -5.49 0.50 4.63
N GLN A 88 -4.78 -0.55 5.01
CA GLN A 88 -3.59 -0.44 5.83
C GLN A 88 -2.40 -0.07 4.95
N LEU A 89 -1.79 1.09 5.17
CA LEU A 89 -0.59 1.47 4.43
C LEU A 89 0.56 0.51 4.76
N MET A 90 1.22 0.01 3.71
CA MET A 90 2.44 -0.77 3.83
C MET A 90 3.63 0.15 4.06
N ASN A 91 4.44 -0.16 5.06
CA ASN A 91 5.59 0.67 5.41
C ASN A 91 6.60 0.67 4.27
N GLY A 92 6.97 1.88 3.83
CA GLY A 92 7.93 2.10 2.75
C GLY A 92 7.37 1.89 1.34
N ALA A 93 6.07 1.61 1.18
CA ALA A 93 5.42 1.55 -0.12
C ALA A 93 4.75 2.89 -0.47
N GLU A 94 4.71 3.20 -1.76
CA GLU A 94 4.17 4.44 -2.28
C GLU A 94 2.86 4.20 -3.02
N LEU A 95 1.78 4.87 -2.59
CA LEU A 95 0.47 4.78 -3.23
C LEU A 95 0.15 6.09 -3.96
N TYR A 96 -0.15 5.97 -5.25
CA TYR A 96 -0.50 7.09 -6.12
C TYR A 96 -1.83 6.85 -6.83
N GLY A 97 -2.87 7.57 -6.42
CA GLY A 97 -4.13 7.71 -7.16
C GLY A 97 -4.04 8.81 -8.21
N GLY A 98 -5.07 8.97 -9.04
CA GLY A 98 -5.12 10.05 -10.03
C GLY A 98 -4.76 9.65 -11.47
N PHE A 99 -4.68 8.35 -11.78
CA PHE A 99 -4.37 7.90 -13.14
C PHE A 99 -5.65 7.68 -13.95
N PRO A 100 -5.70 8.02 -15.24
CA PRO A 100 -6.70 7.42 -16.12
C PRO A 100 -6.44 5.91 -16.22
N SER A 101 -7.48 5.10 -16.49
CA SER A 101 -7.32 3.67 -16.79
C SER A 101 -6.32 3.47 -17.93
N GLY A 102 -5.21 2.76 -17.66
CA GLY A 102 -4.12 2.58 -18.64
C GLY A 102 -3.07 3.71 -18.69
N GLY A 103 -3.19 4.72 -17.84
CA GLY A 103 -2.42 5.96 -17.91
C GLY A 103 -0.96 5.88 -17.47
N THR A 104 -0.15 6.80 -17.99
CA THR A 104 1.23 7.02 -17.58
C THR A 104 1.35 8.15 -16.56
N TRP A 105 2.53 8.35 -15.99
CA TRP A 105 2.81 9.45 -15.07
C TRP A 105 2.51 10.84 -15.63
N ASN A 106 2.71 11.06 -16.93
CA ASN A 106 2.46 12.35 -17.57
C ASN A 106 0.96 12.61 -17.78
N GLU A 107 0.13 11.58 -17.69
CA GLU A 107 -1.32 11.66 -17.81
C GLU A 107 -2.01 11.67 -16.44
N ARG A 108 -1.25 11.44 -15.36
CA ARG A 108 -1.76 11.48 -14.00
C ARG A 108 -2.20 12.89 -13.65
N ASP A 109 -3.47 13.02 -13.28
CA ASP A 109 -4.10 14.24 -12.84
C ASP A 109 -5.15 13.90 -11.77
N PRO A 110 -4.80 14.01 -10.47
CA PRO A 110 -5.72 13.69 -9.38
C PRO A 110 -6.99 14.56 -9.32
N ASP A 111 -6.99 15.74 -9.95
CA ASP A 111 -8.18 16.61 -10.00
C ASP A 111 -9.15 16.16 -11.11
N THR A 112 -8.67 15.44 -12.12
CA THR A 112 -9.47 14.94 -13.25
C THR A 112 -9.84 13.46 -13.09
N TYR A 113 -8.91 12.64 -12.62
CA TYR A 113 -9.00 11.18 -12.57
C TYR A 113 -9.09 10.69 -11.12
N GLU A 114 -10.12 11.12 -10.39
CA GLU A 114 -10.24 10.87 -8.95
C GLU A 114 -10.17 9.38 -8.59
N SER A 115 -9.20 9.01 -7.77
CA SER A 115 -9.18 7.73 -7.05
C SER A 115 -9.76 7.93 -5.66
N ILE A 116 -10.93 7.33 -5.42
CA ILE A 116 -11.71 7.53 -4.20
C ILE A 116 -11.53 6.31 -3.30
N LEU A 117 -11.00 6.51 -2.09
CA LEU A 117 -11.01 5.52 -1.02
C LEU A 117 -12.27 5.76 -0.19
N SER A 118 -13.23 4.83 -0.26
CA SER A 118 -14.54 5.00 0.37
C SER A 118 -14.75 4.00 1.50
N GLY A 119 -15.12 4.50 2.68
CA GLY A 119 -15.62 3.70 3.79
C GLY A 119 -17.13 3.46 3.76
N ASP A 120 -17.86 3.98 2.76
CA ASP A 120 -19.30 3.73 2.54
C ASP A 120 -19.51 2.30 2.03
N ILE A 121 -19.29 1.34 2.93
CA ILE A 121 -19.42 -0.11 2.70
C ILE A 121 -20.83 -0.56 3.04
N GLY A 122 -21.24 -1.76 2.60
CA GLY A 122 -22.56 -2.28 2.92
C GLY A 122 -23.68 -1.54 2.16
N THR A 123 -24.50 -0.77 2.86
CA THR A 123 -25.66 -0.07 2.30
C THR A 123 -25.26 1.34 1.86
N PRO A 124 -25.35 1.68 0.56
CA PRO A 124 -24.92 2.99 0.08
C PRO A 124 -25.59 4.16 0.82
N GLY A 125 -24.77 5.03 1.41
CA GLY A 125 -25.20 6.20 2.16
C GLY A 125 -25.65 5.95 3.60
N ASP A 126 -25.60 4.71 4.09
CA ASP A 126 -25.89 4.40 5.50
C ASP A 126 -24.60 4.49 6.34
N ALA A 127 -24.34 5.65 6.91
CA ALA A 127 -23.15 5.82 7.75
C ALA A 127 -23.04 4.79 8.90
N SER A 128 -24.12 4.12 9.31
CA SER A 128 -24.10 3.16 10.43
C SER A 128 -23.37 1.85 10.12
N ASP A 129 -23.21 1.47 8.84
CA ASP A 129 -22.45 0.30 8.41
C ASP A 129 -21.09 0.64 7.78
N ASN A 130 -20.76 1.92 7.63
CA ASN A 130 -19.45 2.38 7.17
C ASN A 130 -18.24 1.83 7.97
N SER A 131 -17.09 1.73 7.29
CA SER A 131 -15.80 1.46 7.93
C SER A 131 -15.47 2.51 9.00
N TYR A 132 -14.94 2.07 10.14
CA TYR A 132 -14.53 3.01 11.20
C TYR A 132 -13.39 3.92 10.76
N HIS A 133 -12.42 3.35 10.04
CA HIS A 133 -11.25 4.04 9.48
C HIS A 133 -11.14 3.63 8.02
N VAL A 134 -11.06 4.58 7.08
CA VAL A 134 -10.87 4.25 5.65
C VAL A 134 -9.44 3.84 5.40
N VAL A 135 -8.50 4.65 5.88
CA VAL A 135 -7.06 4.41 5.79
C VAL A 135 -6.49 4.31 7.20
N ALA A 136 -5.57 3.37 7.40
CA ALA A 136 -4.77 3.31 8.61
C ALA A 136 -3.29 3.20 8.30
N ALA A 137 -2.47 3.74 9.19
CA ALA A 137 -1.03 3.68 9.09
C ALA A 137 -0.42 3.46 10.48
N SER A 138 0.64 2.67 10.55
CA SER A 138 1.34 2.36 11.80
C SER A 138 2.84 2.22 11.58
N ALA A 139 3.64 2.91 12.41
CA ALA A 139 5.10 2.91 12.30
C ALA A 139 5.62 3.20 10.88
N CYS A 140 5.08 4.24 10.24
CA CYS A 140 5.42 4.63 8.87
C CYS A 140 6.93 4.84 8.72
N ALA A 141 7.57 3.98 7.95
CA ALA A 141 8.96 4.16 7.54
C ALA A 141 9.07 5.30 6.50
N ASP A 142 10.28 5.86 6.35
CA ASP A 142 10.61 6.72 5.23
C ASP A 142 10.20 6.04 3.90
N GLY A 143 9.58 6.80 3.01
CA GLY A 143 9.06 6.27 1.72
C GLY A 143 7.61 5.76 1.77
N THR A 144 6.93 5.78 2.91
CA THR A 144 5.47 5.54 2.93
C THR A 144 4.74 6.75 2.35
N ILE A 145 4.12 6.62 1.18
CA ILE A 145 3.43 7.72 0.48
C ILE A 145 1.96 7.37 0.24
N LEU A 146 1.07 8.35 0.44
CA LEU A 146 -0.31 8.31 0.01
C LEU A 146 -0.61 9.63 -0.71
N ASN A 147 -0.81 9.59 -2.03
CA ASN A 147 -0.91 10.80 -2.85
C ASN A 147 -2.00 10.71 -3.93
N GLY A 148 -2.79 11.77 -4.05
CA GLY A 148 -3.81 11.91 -5.11
C GLY A 148 -5.07 11.07 -4.87
N PHE A 149 -5.56 11.05 -3.63
CA PHE A 149 -6.79 10.35 -3.25
C PHE A 149 -7.81 11.29 -2.64
N VAL A 150 -9.07 11.06 -2.97
CA VAL A 150 -10.20 11.49 -2.16
C VAL A 150 -10.47 10.41 -1.13
N ILE A 151 -10.54 10.76 0.15
CA ILE A 151 -10.82 9.81 1.24
C ILE A 151 -12.15 10.19 1.89
N THR A 152 -13.11 9.29 1.85
CA THR A 152 -14.49 9.58 2.27
C THR A 152 -15.17 8.40 2.95
N GLY A 153 -16.30 8.63 3.60
CA GLY A 153 -17.14 7.55 4.14
C GLY A 153 -16.62 6.89 5.43
N GLY A 154 -15.59 7.41 6.09
CA GLY A 154 -15.16 6.86 7.38
C GLY A 154 -16.08 7.26 8.55
N ASN A 155 -16.52 6.30 9.35
CA ASN A 155 -17.42 6.52 10.50
C ASN A 155 -16.78 6.10 11.84
N ALA A 156 -15.86 6.92 12.35
CA ALA A 156 -15.20 6.73 13.65
C ALA A 156 -16.16 6.96 14.85
N SER A 157 -17.19 6.12 14.99
CA SER A 157 -18.30 6.31 15.94
C SER A 157 -18.20 5.48 17.22
N GLN A 158 -17.36 4.45 17.26
CA GLN A 158 -17.29 3.50 18.38
C GLN A 158 -15.92 3.52 19.07
N ALA A 159 -15.85 3.70 20.40
CA ALA A 159 -14.59 3.57 21.14
C ALA A 159 -14.03 2.12 21.07
N PRO A 160 -12.71 1.91 20.91
CA PRO A 160 -11.65 2.93 20.84
C PRO A 160 -11.45 3.56 19.44
N LYS A 161 -12.22 3.14 18.43
CA LYS A 161 -12.18 3.62 17.03
C LYS A 161 -12.91 4.95 16.83
N ASN A 162 -12.98 5.80 17.84
CA ASN A 162 -13.73 7.06 17.80
C ASN A 162 -12.85 8.26 17.41
N ARG A 163 -11.79 8.02 16.64
CA ARG A 163 -10.79 9.01 16.19
C ARG A 163 -10.36 8.65 14.77
N GLY A 164 -10.21 9.65 13.89
CA GLY A 164 -9.66 9.44 12.55
C GLY A 164 -10.55 8.60 11.62
N GLY A 165 -11.72 9.14 11.22
CA GLY A 165 -12.62 8.43 10.28
C GLY A 165 -11.99 8.22 8.90
N GLY A 166 -11.44 9.29 8.31
CA GLY A 166 -10.71 9.18 7.04
C GLY A 166 -9.38 8.44 7.21
N ILE A 167 -8.47 9.03 7.99
CA ILE A 167 -7.15 8.44 8.26
C ILE A 167 -6.96 8.27 9.76
N TYR A 168 -6.53 7.08 10.17
CA TYR A 168 -6.15 6.75 11.54
C TYR A 168 -4.67 6.36 11.61
N ILE A 169 -3.85 7.17 12.29
CA ILE A 169 -2.42 6.92 12.45
C ILE A 169 -2.17 6.51 13.90
N VAL A 170 -1.50 5.38 14.08
CA VAL A 170 -1.05 4.90 15.40
C VAL A 170 0.45 4.77 15.43
N ASP A 171 1.06 5.33 16.45
CA ASP A 171 2.45 5.07 16.76
C ASP A 171 2.53 3.77 17.57
N SER A 172 3.40 2.85 17.16
CA SER A 172 3.86 1.77 18.02
C SER A 172 5.23 2.20 18.53
N GLY A 173 5.21 2.94 19.64
CA GLY A 173 6.43 3.46 20.28
C GLY A 173 7.44 2.39 20.69
#